data_AF-E3H1T5-F1
#
_entry.id   AF-E3H1T5-F1
#
_cell.length_a   1.000
_cell.length_b   1.000
_cell.length_c   1.000
_cell.angle_alpha   90.00
_cell.angle_beta   90.00
_cell.angle_gamma   90.00
#
_symmetry.space_group_name_H-M   'P 1'
#
loop_
_entity.id
_entity.type
_entity.pdbx_description
1 polymer ?
#
loop_
_entity_poly.entity_id
_entity_poly.type
_entity_poly.pdbx_seq_one_letter_code
_entity_poly.pdbx_strand_id
1 'polypeptide(L)'
;MVLLSILCVGAFLSAIFVTGMHDASNAIAVPVRTRTMGDTAALITAALFNGIGVFAAYLLITDMSVPWIAVPSGHLGLPGLTAALITAALWGVATWALRMPASSTHALIGALAGVAWYARVDGEGSRFIPAIFDATLLPLLYLPPLIFLLSWLLVIPFYRLAIRSSPSSVNRHSREVLAVSASAISLLHGMQTGYLYLLVLHVLGAVFPLPTRDLLPWHVLTIALALAAGTLTGGRRIGYTFAYRMVRLDPMRGAVAQGTTALMQALGYFLLQLPFSSSHLATASALGAGVNQRFNSVKPKIVANIMLTWFVTLPACFLCAIALMMALDGIFG
;
A
#
# COMPACT_ATOMS: atom_id res chain seq x y z
N MET A 1 -24.51 -3.64 19.33
CA MET A 1 -24.18 -4.62 18.27
C MET A 1 -24.51 -4.14 16.85
N VAL A 2 -25.77 -3.97 16.43
CA VAL A 2 -26.09 -3.59 15.03
C VAL A 2 -25.40 -2.29 14.56
N LEU A 3 -25.41 -1.24 15.39
CA LEU A 3 -24.75 0.02 15.06
C LEU A 3 -23.24 -0.14 14.86
N LEU A 4 -22.58 -0.90 15.74
CA LEU A 4 -21.15 -1.20 15.64
C LEU A 4 -20.83 -2.02 14.38
N SER A 5 -21.68 -2.96 13.99
CA SER A 5 -21.52 -3.72 12.75
C SER A 5 -21.61 -2.80 11.52
N ILE A 6 -22.57 -1.88 11.49
CA ILE A 6 -22.70 -0.89 10.41
C ILE A 6 -21.45 0.01 10.35
N LEU A 7 -20.97 0.45 11.51
CA LEU A 7 -19.73 1.24 11.60
C LEU A 7 -18.52 0.46 11.08
N CYS A 8 -18.39 -0.83 11.44
CA CYS A 8 -17.31 -1.69 10.98
C CYS A 8 -17.32 -1.86 9.45
N VAL A 9 -18.50 -2.09 8.86
CA VAL A 9 -18.64 -2.20 7.39
C VAL A 9 -18.29 -0.89 6.71
N GLY A 10 -18.75 0.25 7.25
CA GLY A 10 -18.38 1.57 6.77
C GLY A 10 -16.87 1.83 6.85
N ALA A 11 -16.24 1.47 7.95
CA ALA A 11 -14.80 1.57 8.16
C ALA A 11 -14.02 0.67 7.18
N PHE A 12 -14.48 -0.55 6.95
CA PHE A 12 -13.90 -1.50 6.00
C PHE A 12 -13.88 -0.93 4.58
N LEU A 13 -15.03 -0.46 4.08
CA LEU A 13 -15.13 0.15 2.74
C LEU A 13 -14.30 1.43 2.63
N SER A 14 -14.31 2.26 3.69
CA SER A 14 -13.52 3.49 3.74
C SER A 14 -12.02 3.20 3.71
N ALA A 15 -11.55 2.18 4.45
CA ALA A 15 -10.15 1.79 4.46
C ALA A 15 -9.70 1.31 3.06
N ILE A 16 -10.50 0.49 2.38
CA ILE A 16 -10.21 0.05 1.00
C ILE A 16 -10.13 1.23 0.05
N PHE A 17 -11.13 2.12 0.10
CA PHE A 17 -11.18 3.32 -0.74
C PHE A 17 -9.95 4.21 -0.51
N VAL A 18 -9.60 4.47 0.76
CA VAL A 18 -8.44 5.28 1.11
C VAL A 18 -7.15 4.62 0.65
N THR A 19 -7.01 3.29 0.77
CA THR A 19 -5.85 2.57 0.23
C THR A 19 -5.71 2.82 -1.27
N GLY A 20 -6.78 2.66 -2.06
CA GLY A 20 -6.74 2.92 -3.50
C GLY A 20 -6.40 4.38 -3.82
N MET A 21 -7.03 5.31 -3.10
CA MET A 21 -6.81 6.76 -3.23
C MET A 21 -5.36 7.17 -2.92
N HIS A 22 -4.75 6.54 -1.93
CA HIS A 22 -3.41 6.84 -1.47
C HIS A 22 -2.35 6.24 -2.41
N ASP A 23 -2.49 4.97 -2.75
CA ASP A 23 -1.43 4.18 -3.41
C ASP A 23 -1.45 4.25 -4.93
N ALA A 24 -2.49 4.81 -5.57
CA ALA A 24 -2.50 5.03 -7.02
C ALA A 24 -1.26 5.81 -7.50
N SER A 25 -0.76 6.71 -6.66
CA SER A 25 0.43 7.52 -6.96
C SER A 25 1.69 6.69 -7.27
N ASN A 26 1.81 5.48 -6.71
CA ASN A 26 2.96 4.60 -6.89
C ASN A 26 3.10 4.12 -8.34
N ALA A 27 1.97 3.91 -9.03
CA ALA A 27 1.92 3.49 -10.43
C ALA A 27 1.87 4.68 -11.40
N ILE A 28 1.05 5.70 -11.12
CA ILE A 28 0.71 6.71 -12.13
C ILE A 28 1.69 7.88 -12.18
N ALA A 29 2.39 8.19 -11.09
CA ALA A 29 3.06 9.49 -10.98
C ALA A 29 4.30 9.61 -11.88
N VAL A 30 5.09 8.54 -12.05
CA VAL A 30 6.22 8.57 -13.00
C VAL A 30 5.74 8.62 -14.46
N PRO A 31 4.84 7.72 -14.94
CA PRO A 31 4.34 7.77 -16.31
C PRO A 31 3.66 9.09 -16.69
N VAL A 32 2.91 9.69 -15.76
CA VAL A 32 2.30 11.01 -15.97
C VAL A 32 3.37 12.08 -16.09
N ARG A 33 4.34 12.09 -15.16
CA ARG A 33 5.43 13.08 -15.15
C ARG A 33 6.27 13.05 -16.43
N THR A 34 6.56 11.86 -16.96
CA THR A 34 7.34 11.65 -18.18
C THR A 34 6.53 11.82 -19.46
N ARG A 35 5.24 12.18 -19.35
CA ARG A 35 4.28 12.29 -20.46
C ARG A 35 4.16 11.00 -21.27
N THR A 36 4.25 9.87 -20.57
CA THR A 36 3.97 8.55 -21.13
C THR A 36 2.46 8.33 -21.25
N MET A 37 1.73 8.71 -20.19
CA MET A 37 0.27 8.58 -20.11
C MET A 37 -0.32 9.92 -19.71
N GLY A 38 -1.51 10.24 -20.22
CA GLY A 38 -2.31 11.35 -19.69
C GLY A 38 -2.89 10.98 -18.32
N ASP A 39 -3.08 11.96 -17.44
CA ASP A 39 -3.58 11.76 -16.07
C ASP A 39 -4.82 10.86 -15.99
N THR A 40 -5.82 11.13 -16.83
CA THR A 40 -7.08 10.38 -16.85
C THR A 40 -6.86 8.94 -17.30
N ALA A 41 -6.08 8.74 -18.37
CA ALA A 41 -5.76 7.40 -18.87
C ALA A 41 -4.99 6.58 -17.81
N ALA A 42 -4.01 7.21 -17.14
CA ALA A 42 -3.24 6.55 -16.08
C ALA A 42 -4.13 6.11 -14.91
N LEU A 43 -5.05 6.97 -14.46
CA LEU A 43 -6.00 6.64 -13.38
C LEU A 43 -6.96 5.51 -13.79
N ILE A 44 -7.53 5.56 -15.00
CA ILE A 44 -8.43 4.51 -15.49
C ILE A 44 -7.69 3.18 -15.61
N THR A 45 -6.50 3.17 -16.21
CA THR A 45 -5.67 1.97 -16.31
C THR A 45 -5.35 1.42 -14.91
N ALA A 46 -4.91 2.27 -13.98
CA ALA A 46 -4.61 1.83 -12.62
C ALA A 46 -5.84 1.24 -11.92
N ALA A 47 -7.01 1.88 -12.04
CA ALA A 47 -8.24 1.39 -11.42
C ALA A 47 -8.70 0.04 -12.00
N LEU A 48 -8.62 -0.12 -13.33
CA LEU A 48 -8.95 -1.38 -14.00
C LEU A 48 -8.01 -2.51 -13.56
N PHE A 49 -6.70 -2.29 -13.59
CA PHE A 49 -5.73 -3.30 -13.20
C PHE A 49 -5.76 -3.59 -11.69
N ASN A 50 -6.04 -2.60 -10.83
CA ASN A 50 -6.33 -2.84 -9.41
C ASN A 50 -7.52 -3.78 -9.24
N GLY A 51 -8.63 -3.52 -9.94
CA GLY A 51 -9.82 -4.38 -9.91
C GLY A 51 -9.53 -5.80 -10.38
N ILE A 52 -8.86 -5.96 -11.53
CA ILE A 52 -8.42 -7.27 -12.05
C ILE A 52 -7.51 -7.98 -11.04
N GLY A 53 -6.61 -7.24 -10.38
CA GLY A 53 -5.72 -7.75 -9.36
C GLY A 53 -6.46 -8.32 -8.16
N VAL A 54 -7.53 -7.65 -7.71
CA VAL A 54 -8.38 -8.16 -6.61
C VAL A 54 -9.03 -9.50 -6.99
N PHE A 55 -9.53 -9.64 -8.22
CA PHE A 55 -10.05 -10.93 -8.71
C PHE A 55 -8.95 -11.99 -8.82
N ALA A 56 -7.76 -11.63 -9.31
CA ALA A 56 -6.62 -12.54 -9.37
C ALA A 56 -6.20 -13.01 -7.98
N ALA A 57 -6.20 -12.14 -6.96
CA ALA A 57 -5.96 -12.53 -5.58
C ALA A 57 -6.98 -13.56 -5.11
N TYR A 58 -8.27 -13.33 -5.35
CA TYR A 58 -9.33 -14.27 -4.99
C TYR A 58 -9.16 -15.64 -5.65
N LEU A 59 -8.73 -15.70 -6.92
CA LEU A 59 -8.52 -16.97 -7.61
C LEU A 59 -7.26 -17.72 -7.15
N LEU A 60 -6.26 -17.00 -6.65
CA LEU A 60 -4.97 -17.55 -6.25
C LEU A 60 -4.85 -17.75 -4.73
N ILE A 61 -5.85 -17.34 -3.95
CA ILE A 61 -5.83 -17.45 -2.51
C ILE A 61 -5.93 -18.93 -2.11
N THR A 62 -4.85 -19.48 -1.57
CA THR A 62 -4.79 -20.87 -1.10
C THR A 62 -4.80 -20.98 0.42
N ASP A 63 -4.41 -19.90 1.11
CA ASP A 63 -4.30 -19.84 2.56
C ASP A 63 -4.94 -18.57 3.11
N MET A 64 -5.89 -18.77 4.04
CA MET A 64 -6.59 -17.73 4.79
C MET A 64 -6.06 -17.61 6.22
N SER A 65 -5.04 -18.39 6.58
CA SER A 65 -4.39 -18.34 7.88
C SER A 65 -3.28 -17.31 7.85
N VAL A 66 -3.48 -16.19 8.56
CA VAL A 66 -2.50 -15.12 8.57
C VAL A 66 -2.17 -14.75 10.00
N PRO A 67 -0.99 -15.16 10.48
CA PRO A 67 -0.65 -15.06 11.89
C PRO A 67 -0.52 -13.61 12.38
N TRP A 68 -0.42 -12.63 11.46
CA TRP A 68 -0.25 -11.23 11.81
C TRP A 68 -1.54 -10.42 11.93
N ILE A 69 -2.70 -10.96 11.55
CA ILE A 69 -3.98 -10.35 11.88
C ILE A 69 -4.42 -10.86 13.26
N ALA A 70 -3.95 -10.18 14.30
CA ALA A 70 -4.27 -10.50 15.69
C ALA A 70 -5.48 -9.68 16.16
N VAL A 71 -6.68 -10.14 15.84
CA VAL A 71 -7.94 -9.58 16.36
C VAL A 71 -8.40 -10.41 17.56
N PRO A 72 -8.82 -9.80 18.69
CA PRO A 72 -9.39 -10.53 19.82
C PRO A 72 -10.60 -11.38 19.40
N SER A 73 -10.74 -12.57 19.97
CA SER A 73 -11.86 -13.49 19.64
C SER A 73 -13.10 -13.29 20.52
N GLY A 74 -13.02 -12.44 21.53
CA GLY A 74 -14.12 -12.18 22.47
C GLY A 74 -14.89 -10.89 22.15
N HIS A 75 -15.38 -10.22 23.19
CA HIS A 75 -16.25 -9.04 23.04
C HIS A 75 -15.52 -7.84 22.42
N LEU A 76 -14.19 -7.77 22.54
CA LEU A 76 -13.38 -6.73 21.92
C LEU A 76 -13.04 -6.99 20.45
N GLY A 77 -13.44 -8.13 19.87
CA GLY A 77 -13.08 -8.47 18.49
C GLY A 77 -13.65 -7.50 17.45
N LEU A 78 -14.97 -7.27 17.48
CA LEU A 78 -15.64 -6.35 16.55
C LEU A 78 -15.27 -4.88 16.80
N PRO A 79 -15.26 -4.35 18.04
CA PRO A 79 -14.72 -3.02 18.34
C PRO A 79 -13.27 -2.86 17.88
N GLY A 80 -12.44 -3.87 18.13
CA GLY A 80 -11.04 -3.92 17.74
C GLY A 80 -10.81 -3.77 16.25
N LEU A 81 -11.48 -4.61 15.46
CA LEU A 81 -11.35 -4.54 14.01
C LEU A 81 -11.86 -3.19 13.46
N THR A 82 -12.96 -2.68 14.03
CA THR A 82 -13.51 -1.37 13.67
C THR A 82 -12.50 -0.25 13.96
N ALA A 83 -11.91 -0.21 15.15
CA ALA A 83 -10.90 0.78 15.55
C ALA A 83 -9.68 0.73 14.62
N ALA A 84 -9.21 -0.47 14.27
CA ALA A 84 -8.06 -0.63 13.40
C ALA A 84 -8.31 -0.10 11.99
N LEU A 85 -9.47 -0.41 11.40
CA LEU A 85 -9.86 0.05 10.07
C LEU A 85 -10.09 1.57 10.01
N ILE A 86 -10.77 2.13 11.02
CA ILE A 86 -10.93 3.58 11.14
C ILE A 86 -9.57 4.27 11.25
N THR A 87 -8.68 3.75 12.11
CA THR A 87 -7.34 4.32 12.29
C THR A 87 -6.55 4.34 10.99
N ALA A 88 -6.52 3.21 10.27
CA ALA A 88 -5.81 3.11 8.99
C ALA A 88 -6.38 4.08 7.94
N ALA A 89 -7.71 4.19 7.85
CA ALA A 89 -8.38 5.12 6.95
C ALA A 89 -8.08 6.59 7.30
N LEU A 90 -8.20 6.96 8.59
CA LEU A 90 -7.92 8.32 9.06
C LEU A 90 -6.47 8.71 8.82
N TRP A 91 -5.52 7.82 9.13
CA TRP A 91 -4.11 8.07 8.87
C TRP A 91 -3.83 8.24 7.38
N GLY A 92 -4.38 7.36 6.53
CA GLY A 92 -4.22 7.47 5.08
C GLY A 92 -4.80 8.78 4.50
N VAL A 93 -5.94 9.24 5.01
CA VAL A 93 -6.50 10.56 4.64
C VAL A 93 -5.60 11.70 5.12
N ALA A 94 -5.09 11.62 6.35
CA ALA A 94 -4.21 12.63 6.92
C ALA A 94 -2.90 12.76 6.11
N THR A 95 -2.23 11.65 5.80
CA THR A 95 -0.98 11.67 5.01
C THR A 95 -1.23 12.10 3.57
N TRP A 96 -2.38 11.71 2.98
CA TRP A 96 -2.82 12.21 1.69
C TRP A 96 -3.05 13.72 1.69
N ALA A 97 -3.67 14.27 2.73
CA ALA A 97 -3.90 15.70 2.88
C ALA A 97 -2.57 16.46 3.01
N LEU A 98 -1.62 15.90 3.75
CA LEU A 98 -0.24 16.39 3.89
C LEU A 98 0.64 16.16 2.65
N ARG A 99 0.11 15.46 1.64
CA ARG A 99 0.83 15.09 0.39
C ARG A 99 2.07 14.24 0.65
N MET A 100 2.04 13.40 1.67
CA MET A 100 3.15 12.52 2.04
C MET A 100 2.83 11.07 1.67
N PRO A 101 3.73 10.37 0.94
CA PRO A 101 3.59 8.95 0.72
C PRO A 101 3.83 8.18 2.02
N ALA A 102 2.77 7.57 2.55
CA ALA A 102 2.79 6.61 3.65
C ALA A 102 2.41 5.18 3.20
N SER A 103 2.46 4.22 4.11
CA SER A 103 2.09 2.83 3.83
C SER A 103 0.78 2.46 4.53
N SER A 104 -0.25 2.14 3.74
CA SER A 104 -1.53 1.66 4.26
C SER A 104 -1.39 0.33 5.00
N THR A 105 -0.51 -0.57 4.54
CA THR A 105 -0.21 -1.85 5.21
C THR A 105 0.38 -1.63 6.60
N HIS A 106 1.35 -0.71 6.75
CA HIS A 106 1.94 -0.40 8.06
C HIS A 106 0.95 0.33 8.96
N ALA A 107 0.10 1.19 8.41
CA ALA A 107 -0.95 1.85 9.17
C ALA A 107 -1.91 0.82 9.78
N LEU A 108 -2.37 -0.16 8.99
CA LEU A 108 -3.24 -1.23 9.48
C LEU A 108 -2.55 -2.13 10.50
N ILE A 109 -1.30 -2.55 10.24
CA ILE A 109 -0.54 -3.41 11.16
C ILE A 109 -0.29 -2.69 12.49
N GLY A 110 0.09 -1.41 12.46
CA GLY A 110 0.27 -0.61 13.67
C GLY A 110 -1.04 -0.48 14.45
N ALA A 111 -2.15 -0.26 13.76
CA ALA A 111 -3.46 -0.16 14.38
C ALA A 111 -3.93 -1.49 15.02
N LEU A 112 -3.77 -2.62 14.31
CA LEU A 112 -4.05 -3.96 14.84
C LEU A 112 -3.18 -4.28 16.06
N ALA A 113 -1.91 -3.88 16.05
CA ALA A 113 -1.03 -4.04 17.20
C ALA A 113 -1.50 -3.23 18.42
N GLY A 114 -2.03 -2.01 18.20
CA GLY A 114 -2.62 -1.18 19.26
C GLY A 114 -3.87 -1.84 19.86
N VAL A 115 -4.73 -2.40 19.02
CA VAL A 115 -5.91 -3.18 19.46
C VAL A 115 -5.49 -4.41 20.26
N ALA A 116 -4.51 -5.17 19.77
CA ALA A 116 -4.02 -6.36 20.46
C ALA A 116 -3.40 -6.03 21.82
N TRP A 117 -2.69 -4.89 21.91
CA TRP A 117 -2.17 -4.38 23.16
C TRP A 117 -3.29 -3.99 24.14
N TYR A 118 -4.30 -3.24 23.66
CA TYR A 118 -5.44 -2.85 24.49
C TYR A 118 -6.15 -4.07 25.09
N ALA A 119 -6.52 -5.04 24.27
CA ALA A 119 -7.19 -6.26 24.72
C ALA A 119 -6.36 -7.04 25.76
N ARG A 120 -5.03 -7.10 25.58
CA ARG A 120 -4.13 -7.71 26.56
C ARG A 120 -4.18 -7.00 27.92
N VAL A 121 -4.22 -5.68 27.93
CA VAL A 121 -4.30 -4.88 29.18
C VAL A 121 -5.66 -5.06 29.85
N ASP A 122 -6.73 -5.18 29.06
CA ASP A 122 -8.10 -5.43 29.53
C ASP A 122 -8.32 -6.85 30.07
N GLY A 123 -7.40 -7.78 29.81
CA GLY A 123 -7.45 -9.15 30.29
C GLY A 123 -8.12 -10.14 29.34
N GLU A 124 -8.67 -9.68 28.21
CA GLU A 124 -8.95 -10.55 27.06
C GLU A 124 -7.62 -11.00 26.46
N GLY A 125 -7.27 -12.26 26.69
CA GLY A 125 -6.06 -12.89 26.16
C GLY A 125 -5.90 -12.64 24.66
N SER A 126 -5.11 -11.64 24.30
CA SER A 126 -4.80 -11.31 22.92
C SER A 126 -3.39 -11.78 22.59
N ARG A 127 -3.24 -12.33 21.40
CA ARG A 127 -1.93 -12.60 20.81
C ARG A 127 -1.33 -11.26 20.40
N PHE A 128 -0.85 -10.46 21.35
CA PHE A 128 0.16 -9.46 21.03
C PHE A 128 1.40 -10.24 20.64
N ILE A 129 1.70 -10.28 19.35
CA ILE A 129 2.86 -11.01 18.85
C ILE A 129 3.93 -9.96 18.54
N PRO A 130 4.99 -9.83 19.35
CA PRO A 130 6.18 -9.06 18.96
C PRO A 130 6.68 -9.46 17.57
N ALA A 131 6.51 -10.73 17.19
CA ALA A 131 6.81 -11.21 15.84
C ALA A 131 5.97 -10.57 14.72
N ILE A 132 4.82 -9.94 14.98
CA ILE A 132 4.13 -9.09 13.99
C ILE A 132 4.96 -7.85 13.67
N PHE A 133 5.48 -7.22 14.72
CA PHE A 133 6.40 -6.10 14.58
C PHE A 133 7.66 -6.57 13.86
N ASP A 134 8.27 -7.70 14.24
CA ASP A 134 9.49 -8.16 13.58
C ASP A 134 9.23 -8.53 12.11
N ALA A 135 8.17 -9.27 11.81
CA ALA A 135 7.81 -9.66 10.44
C ALA A 135 7.41 -8.47 9.54
N THR A 136 7.10 -7.31 10.11
CA THR A 136 6.71 -6.10 9.37
C THR A 136 7.83 -5.04 9.34
N LEU A 137 8.49 -4.82 10.47
CA LEU A 137 9.59 -3.87 10.64
C LEU A 137 10.86 -4.33 9.92
N LEU A 138 11.15 -5.64 9.88
CA LEU A 138 12.34 -6.12 9.18
C LEU A 138 12.22 -5.87 7.67
N PRO A 139 11.12 -6.24 6.97
CA PRO A 139 10.92 -5.84 5.59
C PRO A 139 10.91 -4.32 5.39
N LEU A 140 10.35 -3.55 6.32
CA LEU A 140 10.39 -2.08 6.29
C LEU A 140 11.82 -1.53 6.30
N LEU A 141 12.71 -2.14 7.08
CA LEU A 141 14.09 -1.70 7.22
C LEU A 141 14.96 -2.12 6.03
N TYR A 142 14.78 -3.35 5.52
CA TYR A 142 15.68 -3.92 4.52
C TYR A 142 15.22 -3.74 3.07
N LEU A 143 13.91 -3.80 2.79
CA LEU A 143 13.42 -3.75 1.40
C LEU A 143 13.67 -2.38 0.73
N PRO A 144 13.46 -1.22 1.38
CA PRO A 144 13.71 0.07 0.73
C PRO A 144 15.18 0.31 0.37
N PRO A 145 16.19 0.04 1.24
CA PRO A 145 17.58 0.09 0.83
C PRO A 145 17.92 -0.91 -0.29
N LEU A 146 17.39 -2.14 -0.23
CA LEU A 146 17.63 -3.16 -1.23
C LEU A 146 17.12 -2.73 -2.61
N ILE A 147 15.86 -2.29 -2.71
CA ILE A 147 15.28 -1.85 -3.98
C ILE A 147 15.90 -0.55 -4.49
N PHE A 148 16.29 0.36 -3.59
CA PHE A 148 17.07 1.53 -3.95
C PHE A 148 18.37 1.12 -4.65
N LEU A 149 19.13 0.21 -4.05
CA LEU A 149 20.40 -0.26 -4.59
C LEU A 149 20.20 -1.01 -5.91
N LEU A 150 19.19 -1.88 -5.98
CA LEU A 150 18.86 -2.63 -7.19
C LEU A 150 18.50 -1.68 -8.34
N SER A 151 17.63 -0.70 -8.08
CA SER A 151 17.24 0.29 -9.09
C SER A 151 18.43 1.15 -9.53
N TRP A 152 19.28 1.57 -8.58
CA TRP A 152 20.52 2.29 -8.88
C TRP A 152 21.47 1.49 -9.78
N LEU A 153 21.66 0.20 -9.47
CA LEU A 153 22.49 -0.72 -10.24
C LEU A 153 21.93 -0.95 -11.64
N LEU A 154 20.62 -1.17 -11.76
CA LEU A 154 19.96 -1.46 -13.04
C LEU A 154 20.03 -0.28 -14.01
N VAL A 155 20.13 0.97 -13.56
CA VAL A 155 20.36 2.11 -14.46
C VAL A 155 21.63 1.93 -15.30
N ILE A 156 22.69 1.29 -14.78
CA ILE A 156 23.99 1.15 -15.45
C ILE A 156 23.89 0.35 -16.76
N PRO A 157 23.39 -0.91 -16.78
CA PRO A 157 23.25 -1.65 -18.03
C PRO A 157 22.26 -0.99 -19.00
N PHE A 158 21.12 -0.46 -18.53
CA PHE A 158 20.17 0.22 -19.41
C PHE A 158 20.77 1.48 -20.05
N TYR A 159 21.56 2.25 -19.30
CA TYR A 159 22.31 3.39 -19.84
C TYR A 159 23.33 2.94 -20.90
N ARG A 160 24.08 1.86 -20.64
CA ARG A 160 25.06 1.32 -21.60
C ARG A 160 24.41 0.82 -22.89
N LEU A 161 23.23 0.22 -22.81
CA LEU A 161 22.46 -0.19 -23.99
C LEU A 161 21.92 1.03 -24.76
N ALA A 162 21.52 2.08 -24.04
CA ALA A 162 20.96 3.30 -24.64
C ALA A 162 22.00 4.22 -25.29
N ILE A 163 23.29 4.13 -24.93
CA ILE A 163 24.32 5.11 -25.32
C ILE A 163 24.54 5.21 -26.84
N ARG A 164 24.28 4.12 -27.58
CA ARG A 164 24.42 4.07 -29.05
C ARG A 164 23.10 4.32 -29.79
N SER A 165 22.01 4.50 -29.07
CA SER A 165 20.68 4.71 -29.63
C SER A 165 20.34 6.20 -29.71
N SER A 166 19.49 6.58 -30.66
CA SER A 166 18.99 7.95 -30.73
C SER A 166 18.11 8.28 -29.51
N PRO A 167 18.15 9.52 -28.98
CA PRO A 167 17.33 9.90 -27.83
C PRO A 167 15.82 9.70 -28.04
N SER A 168 15.34 9.87 -29.28
CA SER A 168 13.94 9.63 -29.64
C SER A 168 13.54 8.16 -29.49
N SER A 169 14.40 7.24 -29.93
CA SER A 169 14.19 5.80 -29.79
C SER A 169 14.21 5.37 -28.32
N VAL A 170 15.19 5.83 -27.54
CA VAL A 170 15.28 5.52 -26.10
C VAL A 170 14.04 6.00 -25.36
N ASN A 171 13.58 7.23 -25.63
CA ASN A 171 12.38 7.77 -25.02
C ASN A 171 11.12 6.98 -25.41
N ARG A 172 10.98 6.58 -26.69
CA ARG A 172 9.83 5.80 -27.16
C ARG A 172 9.74 4.45 -26.43
N HIS A 173 10.81 3.65 -26.44
CA HIS A 173 10.83 2.34 -25.79
C HIS A 173 10.69 2.45 -24.27
N SER A 174 11.33 3.45 -23.65
CA SER A 174 11.20 3.66 -22.19
C SER A 174 9.76 4.01 -21.80
N ARG A 175 9.04 4.75 -22.65
CA ARG A 175 7.62 5.05 -22.46
C ARG A 175 6.74 3.81 -22.57
N GLU A 176 7.02 2.90 -23.50
CA GLU A 176 6.33 1.61 -23.60
C GLU A 176 6.53 0.78 -22.32
N VAL A 177 7.78 0.67 -21.85
CA VAL A 177 8.10 -0.04 -20.59
C VAL A 177 7.43 0.62 -19.38
N LEU A 178 7.37 1.94 -19.33
CA LEU A 178 6.67 2.68 -18.27
C LEU A 178 5.17 2.36 -18.22
N ALA A 179 4.50 2.35 -19.38
CA ALA A 179 3.08 2.04 -19.45
C ALA A 179 2.79 0.60 -19.00
N VAL A 180 3.61 -0.37 -19.43
CA VAL A 180 3.48 -1.78 -19.02
C VAL A 180 3.76 -1.93 -17.52
N SER A 181 4.83 -1.31 -17.02
CA SER A 181 5.21 -1.38 -15.61
C SER A 181 4.16 -0.74 -14.70
N ALA A 182 3.55 0.37 -15.11
CA ALA A 182 2.49 1.02 -14.34
C ALA A 182 1.23 0.16 -14.22
N SER A 183 0.84 -0.50 -15.32
CA SER A 183 -0.23 -1.50 -15.31
C SER A 183 0.12 -2.69 -14.42
N ALA A 184 1.35 -3.19 -14.48
CA ALA A 184 1.82 -4.28 -13.63
C ALA A 184 1.84 -3.92 -12.14
N ILE A 185 2.32 -2.72 -11.78
CA ILE A 185 2.29 -2.22 -10.39
C ILE A 185 0.85 -2.13 -9.88
N SER A 186 -0.07 -1.64 -10.71
CA SER A 186 -1.49 -1.57 -10.34
C SER A 186 -2.10 -2.97 -10.18
N LEU A 187 -1.79 -3.90 -11.08
CA LEU A 187 -2.24 -5.29 -10.96
C LEU A 187 -1.76 -5.91 -9.65
N LEU A 188 -0.45 -5.82 -9.37
CA LEU A 188 0.18 -6.41 -8.19
C LEU A 188 -0.29 -5.73 -6.90
N HIS A 189 -0.53 -4.41 -6.92
CA HIS A 189 -1.14 -3.71 -5.81
C HIS A 189 -2.58 -4.17 -5.56
N GLY A 190 -3.37 -4.36 -6.62
CA GLY A 190 -4.71 -4.95 -6.55
C GLY A 190 -4.68 -6.36 -5.97
N MET A 191 -3.69 -7.19 -6.37
CA MET A 191 -3.53 -8.54 -5.82
C MET A 191 -3.20 -8.52 -4.34
N GLN A 192 -2.20 -7.73 -3.94
CA GLN A 192 -1.79 -7.58 -2.55
C GLN A 192 -2.93 -7.05 -1.67
N THR A 193 -3.61 -5.99 -2.13
CA THR A 193 -4.68 -5.33 -1.38
C THR A 193 -5.94 -6.19 -1.34
N GLY A 194 -6.26 -6.87 -2.44
CA GLY A 194 -7.36 -7.84 -2.51
C GLY A 194 -7.17 -8.97 -1.52
N TYR A 195 -5.99 -9.61 -1.52
CA TYR A 195 -5.65 -10.66 -0.55
C TYR A 195 -5.85 -10.17 0.90
N LEU A 196 -5.31 -8.99 1.22
CA LEU A 196 -5.43 -8.39 2.56
C LEU A 196 -6.90 -8.17 2.97
N TYR A 197 -7.71 -7.54 2.14
CA TYR A 197 -9.08 -7.21 2.54
C TYR A 197 -10.04 -8.40 2.47
N LEU A 198 -9.78 -9.41 1.64
CA LEU A 198 -10.49 -10.69 1.68
C LEU A 198 -10.24 -11.42 3.00
N LEU A 199 -9.00 -11.38 3.49
CA LEU A 199 -8.61 -11.92 4.78
C LEU A 199 -9.26 -11.16 5.94
N VAL A 200 -9.23 -9.83 5.93
CA VAL A 200 -9.92 -9.00 6.93
C VAL A 200 -11.42 -9.34 6.96
N LEU A 201 -12.04 -9.54 5.79
CA LEU A 201 -13.44 -9.92 5.69
C LEU A 201 -13.73 -11.32 6.24
N HIS A 202 -12.82 -12.28 6.00
CA HIS A 202 -12.91 -13.62 6.56
C HIS A 202 -12.81 -13.60 8.10
N VAL A 203 -11.88 -12.81 8.65
CA VAL A 203 -11.77 -12.60 10.10
C VAL A 203 -13.02 -11.94 10.67
N LEU A 204 -13.59 -10.95 9.97
CA LEU A 204 -14.85 -10.32 10.37
C LEU A 204 -16.00 -11.35 10.45
N GLY A 205 -16.09 -12.28 9.49
CA GLY A 205 -17.06 -13.38 9.49
C GLY A 205 -16.84 -14.44 10.56
N ALA A 206 -15.62 -14.55 11.10
CA ALA A 206 -15.30 -15.45 12.21
C ALA A 206 -15.62 -14.81 13.58
N VAL A 207 -15.36 -13.51 13.72
CA VAL A 207 -15.64 -12.74 14.94
C VAL A 207 -17.12 -12.42 15.08
N PHE A 208 -17.83 -12.30 13.95
CA PHE A 208 -19.26 -12.02 13.91
C PHE A 208 -19.92 -12.90 12.85
N PRO A 209 -20.99 -13.67 13.16
CA PRO A 209 -21.58 -14.70 12.29
C PRO A 209 -22.36 -14.08 11.12
N LEU A 210 -21.65 -13.37 10.26
CA LEU A 210 -22.11 -12.93 8.95
C LEU A 210 -21.86 -14.04 7.93
N PRO A 211 -22.64 -14.11 6.84
CA PRO A 211 -22.41 -15.01 5.70
C PRO A 211 -21.19 -14.56 4.86
N THR A 212 -20.13 -14.06 5.50
CA THR A 212 -18.91 -13.51 4.91
C THR A 212 -17.72 -14.48 4.99
N ARG A 213 -17.86 -15.58 5.75
CA ARG A 213 -16.84 -16.62 5.90
C ARG A 213 -16.50 -17.31 4.57
N ASP A 214 -17.50 -17.52 3.71
CA ASP A 214 -17.37 -18.31 2.47
C ASP A 214 -16.87 -17.52 1.25
N LEU A 215 -16.45 -16.25 1.42
CA LEU A 215 -15.86 -15.41 0.37
C LEU A 215 -16.48 -15.61 -1.04
N LEU A 216 -17.80 -15.50 -1.18
CA LEU A 216 -18.45 -15.49 -2.50
C LEU A 216 -17.91 -14.35 -3.43
N PRO A 217 -18.32 -14.31 -4.72
CA PRO A 217 -17.83 -13.33 -5.69
C PRO A 217 -18.26 -11.86 -5.51
N TRP A 218 -19.43 -11.58 -4.92
CA TRP A 218 -19.92 -10.22 -4.64
C TRP A 218 -19.06 -9.33 -3.69
N HIS A 219 -18.46 -9.86 -2.62
CA HIS A 219 -17.44 -9.27 -1.76
C HIS A 219 -16.17 -8.97 -2.55
N VAL A 220 -15.71 -9.90 -3.41
CA VAL A 220 -14.56 -9.64 -4.29
C VAL A 220 -14.87 -8.43 -5.19
N LEU A 221 -16.06 -8.41 -5.81
CA LEU A 221 -16.52 -7.29 -6.61
C LEU A 221 -16.62 -6.01 -5.78
N THR A 222 -17.12 -6.07 -4.55
CA THR A 222 -17.25 -4.91 -3.66
C THR A 222 -15.88 -4.32 -3.30
N ILE A 223 -14.92 -5.18 -2.93
CA ILE A 223 -13.53 -4.77 -2.64
C ILE A 223 -12.89 -4.17 -3.90
N ALA A 224 -13.05 -4.82 -5.05
CA ALA A 224 -12.52 -4.34 -6.33
C ALA A 224 -13.08 -2.96 -6.70
N LEU A 225 -14.39 -2.77 -6.57
CA LEU A 225 -15.05 -1.49 -6.87
C LEU A 225 -14.65 -0.39 -5.89
N ALA A 226 -14.58 -0.68 -4.59
CA ALA A 226 -14.13 0.29 -3.59
C ALA A 226 -12.67 0.72 -3.84
N LEU A 227 -11.79 -0.24 -4.15
CA LEU A 227 -10.38 0.03 -4.45
C LEU A 227 -10.23 0.84 -5.74
N ALA A 228 -10.96 0.45 -6.80
CA ALA A 228 -10.98 1.17 -8.07
C ALA A 228 -11.52 2.60 -7.93
N ALA A 229 -12.61 2.79 -7.18
CA ALA A 229 -13.18 4.10 -6.90
C ALA A 229 -12.18 4.99 -6.14
N GLY A 230 -11.49 4.45 -5.14
CA GLY A 230 -10.39 5.14 -4.47
C GLY A 230 -9.31 5.55 -5.46
N THR A 231 -8.85 4.61 -6.28
CA THR A 231 -7.79 4.81 -7.28
C THR A 231 -8.13 5.94 -8.27
N LEU A 232 -9.39 6.05 -8.70
CA LEU A 232 -9.85 7.09 -9.62
C LEU A 232 -9.86 8.49 -8.99
N THR A 233 -10.00 8.59 -7.67
CA THR A 233 -10.14 9.87 -6.95
C THR A 233 -8.83 10.41 -6.40
N GLY A 234 -7.88 9.55 -6.06
CA GLY A 234 -6.64 9.93 -5.42
C GLY A 234 -5.42 9.42 -6.13
N GLY A 235 -4.40 10.27 -6.21
CA GLY A 235 -3.09 9.94 -6.77
C GLY A 235 -2.31 11.19 -7.15
N ARG A 236 -3.01 12.27 -7.50
CA ARG A 236 -2.41 13.56 -7.89
C ARG A 236 -1.64 14.25 -6.76
N ARG A 237 -2.20 14.31 -5.55
CA ARG A 237 -1.59 15.03 -4.41
C ARG A 237 -0.26 14.41 -3.99
N ILE A 238 -0.25 13.11 -3.71
CA ILE A 238 0.95 12.36 -3.32
C ILE A 238 1.90 12.22 -4.52
N GLY A 239 1.36 11.92 -5.70
CA GLY A 239 2.13 11.80 -6.94
C GLY A 239 2.89 13.07 -7.29
N TYR A 240 2.36 14.26 -6.95
CA TYR A 240 3.09 15.51 -7.08
C TYR A 240 4.33 15.57 -6.17
N THR A 241 4.22 15.18 -4.90
CA THR A 241 5.39 15.12 -4.02
C THR A 241 6.41 14.09 -4.51
N PHE A 242 5.94 12.90 -4.87
CA PHE A 242 6.76 11.78 -5.32
C PHE A 242 7.49 12.06 -6.66
N ALA A 243 6.80 12.52 -7.70
CA ALA A 243 7.36 12.65 -9.05
C ALA A 243 7.83 14.07 -9.43
N TYR A 244 7.42 15.12 -8.70
CA TYR A 244 7.84 16.50 -8.98
C TYR A 244 8.77 17.09 -7.92
N ARG A 245 8.55 16.76 -6.65
CA ARG A 245 9.29 17.38 -5.54
C ARG A 245 10.46 16.54 -5.05
N MET A 246 10.30 15.22 -4.95
CA MET A 246 11.33 14.34 -4.37
C MET A 246 12.49 14.12 -5.35
N VAL A 247 12.19 13.59 -6.54
CA VAL A 247 13.20 13.21 -7.54
C VAL A 247 12.70 13.52 -8.95
N ARG A 248 13.58 14.06 -9.81
CA ARG A 248 13.29 14.25 -11.24
C ARG A 248 13.80 13.04 -12.01
N LEU A 249 12.94 12.41 -12.81
CA LEU A 249 13.27 11.25 -13.63
C LEU A 249 13.05 11.54 -15.12
N ASP A 250 14.01 11.12 -15.94
CA ASP A 250 13.81 10.97 -17.39
C ASP A 250 13.07 9.64 -17.70
N PRO A 251 12.53 9.46 -18.92
CA PRO A 251 11.80 8.24 -19.27
C PRO A 251 12.56 6.94 -19.02
N MET A 252 13.88 6.88 -19.30
CA MET A 252 14.69 5.67 -19.14
C MET A 252 14.82 5.31 -17.66
N ARG A 253 15.17 6.28 -16.82
CA ARG A 253 15.26 6.06 -15.36
C ARG A 253 13.89 5.78 -14.75
N GLY A 254 12.84 6.41 -15.27
CA GLY A 254 11.47 6.12 -14.90
C GLY A 254 11.10 4.67 -15.20
N ALA A 255 11.46 4.17 -16.39
CA ALA A 255 11.23 2.79 -16.79
C ALA A 255 11.98 1.81 -15.87
N VAL A 256 13.25 2.09 -15.53
CA VAL A 256 14.00 1.30 -14.55
C VAL A 256 13.32 1.32 -13.18
N ALA A 257 12.92 2.49 -12.69
CA ALA A 257 12.29 2.62 -11.39
C ALA A 257 10.97 1.84 -11.29
N GLN A 258 10.08 2.01 -12.28
CA GLN A 258 8.79 1.34 -12.31
C GLN A 258 8.94 -0.16 -12.57
N GLY A 259 9.83 -0.56 -13.49
CA GLY A 259 10.12 -1.98 -13.75
C GLY A 259 10.67 -2.69 -12.51
N THR A 260 11.59 -2.05 -11.78
CA THR A 260 12.14 -2.59 -10.52
C THR A 260 11.06 -2.65 -9.43
N THR A 261 10.15 -1.67 -9.38
CA THR A 261 9.01 -1.68 -8.44
C THR A 261 8.07 -2.83 -8.74
N ALA A 262 7.66 -3.01 -10.00
CA ALA A 262 6.81 -4.11 -10.45
C ALA A 262 7.45 -5.47 -10.14
N LEU A 263 8.74 -5.64 -10.47
CA LEU A 263 9.50 -6.84 -10.18
C LEU A 263 9.52 -7.15 -8.67
N MET A 264 9.78 -6.15 -7.84
CA MET A 264 9.87 -6.36 -6.39
C MET A 264 8.51 -6.61 -5.74
N GLN A 265 7.44 -6.00 -6.26
CA GLN A 265 6.08 -6.34 -5.84
C GLN A 265 5.71 -7.78 -6.23
N ALA A 266 6.10 -8.22 -7.43
CA ALA A 266 5.86 -9.60 -7.87
C ALA A 266 6.64 -10.60 -7.02
N LEU A 267 7.93 -10.37 -6.77
CA LEU A 267 8.75 -11.22 -5.90
C LEU A 267 8.25 -11.19 -4.45
N GLY A 268 7.85 -10.01 -3.96
CA GLY A 268 7.25 -9.86 -2.65
C GLY A 268 5.97 -10.69 -2.49
N TYR A 269 5.06 -10.61 -3.47
CA TYR A 269 3.78 -11.29 -3.43
C TYR A 269 3.91 -12.81 -3.64
N PHE A 270 4.65 -13.24 -4.66
CA PHE A 270 4.69 -14.65 -5.07
C PHE A 270 5.76 -15.48 -4.34
N LEU A 271 6.92 -14.91 -4.01
CA LEU A 271 8.03 -15.66 -3.40
C LEU A 271 8.12 -15.42 -1.90
N LEU A 272 8.09 -14.15 -1.48
CA LEU A 272 8.30 -13.83 -0.06
C LEU A 272 7.05 -14.03 0.77
N GLN A 273 5.86 -13.75 0.22
CA GLN A 273 4.57 -13.83 0.93
C GLN A 273 4.56 -13.06 2.27
N LEU A 274 5.41 -12.03 2.38
CA LEU A 274 5.52 -11.16 3.56
C LEU A 274 4.73 -9.86 3.35
N PRO A 275 4.22 -9.20 4.41
CA PRO A 275 3.64 -7.89 4.29
C PRO A 275 4.72 -6.87 3.89
N PHE A 276 4.59 -6.25 2.72
CA PHE A 276 5.50 -5.19 2.24
C PHE A 276 4.72 -3.93 1.85
N SER A 277 5.44 -2.80 1.77
CA SER A 277 4.84 -1.51 1.39
C SER A 277 5.10 -1.17 -0.07
N SER A 278 4.04 -1.14 -0.88
CA SER A 278 4.06 -0.64 -2.27
C SER A 278 4.67 0.76 -2.36
N SER A 279 4.30 1.67 -1.45
CA SER A 279 4.79 3.05 -1.39
C SER A 279 6.28 3.14 -1.08
N HIS A 280 6.81 2.28 -0.20
CA HIS A 280 8.24 2.27 0.09
C HIS A 280 9.04 1.73 -1.09
N LEU A 281 8.56 0.65 -1.72
CA LEU A 281 9.18 0.08 -2.91
C LEU A 281 9.23 1.11 -4.04
N ALA A 282 8.10 1.74 -4.38
CA ALA A 282 8.03 2.73 -5.46
C ALA A 282 8.92 3.95 -5.19
N THR A 283 8.86 4.49 -3.97
CA THR A 283 9.64 5.67 -3.58
C THR A 283 11.14 5.39 -3.57
N ALA A 284 11.57 4.29 -2.96
CA ALA A 284 12.98 3.93 -2.88
C ALA A 284 13.56 3.56 -4.25
N SER A 285 12.79 2.85 -5.09
CA SER A 285 13.18 2.55 -6.46
C SER A 285 13.35 3.82 -7.31
N ALA A 286 12.40 4.76 -7.21
CA ALA A 286 12.49 6.05 -7.89
C ALA A 286 13.71 6.87 -7.44
N LEU A 287 13.99 6.88 -6.14
CA LEU A 287 15.16 7.55 -5.59
C LEU A 287 16.46 6.89 -6.10
N GLY A 288 16.54 5.55 -6.09
CA GLY A 288 17.70 4.79 -6.56
C GLY A 288 18.04 5.06 -8.03
N ALA A 289 17.03 4.99 -8.92
CA ALA A 289 17.22 5.31 -10.33
C ALA A 289 17.60 6.79 -10.54
N GLY A 290 17.04 7.69 -9.72
CA GLY A 290 17.21 9.12 -9.87
C GLY A 290 18.51 9.69 -9.32
N VAL A 291 19.10 9.09 -8.28
CA VAL A 291 20.39 9.52 -7.68
C VAL A 291 21.54 9.40 -8.67
N ASN A 292 21.47 8.47 -9.62
CA ASN A 292 22.54 8.21 -10.59
C ASN A 292 22.64 9.27 -11.72
N GLN A 293 22.19 10.51 -11.46
CA GLN A 293 22.19 11.65 -12.38
C GLN A 293 23.31 12.63 -12.05
N ARG A 294 23.86 13.32 -13.07
CA ARG A 294 24.99 14.27 -12.91
C ARG A 294 24.61 15.58 -12.21
N PHE A 295 23.34 15.98 -12.29
CA PHE A 295 22.83 17.22 -11.68
C PHE A 295 22.00 16.89 -10.43
N ASN A 296 21.79 17.89 -9.57
CA ASN A 296 21.04 17.74 -8.32
C ASN A 296 19.56 17.40 -8.60
N SER A 297 19.28 16.12 -8.77
CA SER A 297 17.99 15.55 -9.17
C SER A 297 17.08 15.23 -7.98
N VAL A 298 17.64 15.19 -6.76
CA VAL A 298 16.99 14.77 -5.52
C VAL A 298 16.88 15.94 -4.55
N LYS A 299 15.76 16.02 -3.81
CA LYS A 299 15.57 17.00 -2.74
C LYS A 299 15.68 16.34 -1.34
N PRO A 300 16.83 16.44 -0.65
CA PRO A 300 17.08 15.68 0.58
C PRO A 300 16.10 16.00 1.71
N LYS A 301 15.69 17.27 1.87
CA LYS A 301 14.68 17.66 2.88
C LYS A 301 13.35 16.93 2.68
N ILE A 302 12.94 16.70 1.43
CA ILE A 302 11.69 15.99 1.13
C ILE A 302 11.86 14.49 1.38
N VAL A 303 13.00 13.92 1.00
CA VAL A 303 13.33 12.52 1.32
C VAL A 303 13.30 12.28 2.83
N ALA A 304 13.92 13.17 3.62
CA ALA A 304 13.91 13.08 5.09
C ALA A 304 12.48 13.14 5.66
N ASN A 305 11.62 14.04 5.16
CA ASN A 305 10.22 14.11 5.59
C ASN A 305 9.44 12.83 5.25
N ILE A 306 9.72 12.21 4.10
CA ILE A 306 9.11 10.94 3.70
C ILE A 306 9.56 9.82 4.64
N MET A 307 10.86 9.70 4.89
CA MET A 307 11.41 8.70 5.82
C MET A 307 10.85 8.88 7.24
N LEU A 308 10.71 10.12 7.70
CA LEU A 308 10.07 10.43 8.98
C LEU A 308 8.60 9.98 8.99
N THR A 309 7.86 10.22 7.91
CA THR A 309 6.46 9.77 7.78
C THR A 309 6.38 8.24 7.86
N TRP A 310 7.30 7.52 7.24
CA TRP A 310 7.35 6.06 7.29
C TRP A 310 7.60 5.55 8.72
N PHE A 311 8.56 6.15 9.41
CA PHE A 311 8.89 5.78 10.79
C PHE A 311 7.73 6.09 11.75
N VAL A 312 7.08 7.24 11.61
CA VAL A 312 5.99 7.69 12.49
C VAL A 312 4.67 6.94 12.25
N THR A 313 4.46 6.37 11.06
CA THR A 313 3.19 5.72 10.69
C THR A 313 2.79 4.61 11.67
N LEU A 314 3.70 3.70 12.00
CA LEU A 314 3.43 2.59 12.94
C LEU A 314 3.07 3.08 14.35
N PRO A 315 3.90 3.87 15.05
CA PRO A 315 3.59 4.34 16.41
C PRO A 315 2.36 5.25 16.45
N ALA A 316 2.16 6.11 15.44
CA ALA A 316 0.97 6.96 15.37
C ALA A 316 -0.30 6.12 15.25
N CYS A 317 -0.34 5.13 14.35
CA CYS A 317 -1.51 4.26 14.20
C CYS A 317 -1.72 3.35 15.42
N PHE A 318 -0.65 2.88 16.06
CA PHE A 318 -0.75 2.13 17.32
C PHE A 318 -1.46 2.93 18.41
N LEU A 319 -1.02 4.17 18.65
CA LEU A 319 -1.61 5.04 19.67
C LEU A 319 -3.04 5.47 19.32
N CYS A 320 -3.30 5.82 18.06
CA CYS A 320 -4.63 6.17 17.58
C CYS A 320 -5.64 5.02 17.76
N ALA A 321 -5.22 3.78 17.49
CA ALA A 321 -6.07 2.62 17.66
C ALA A 321 -6.40 2.35 19.13
N ILE A 322 -5.45 2.52 20.06
CA ILE A 322 -5.70 2.43 21.50
C ILE A 322 -6.71 3.50 21.94
N ALA A 323 -6.53 4.75 21.50
CA ALA A 323 -7.46 5.83 21.83
C ALA A 323 -8.88 5.56 21.31
N LEU A 324 -9.00 5.02 20.09
CA LEU A 324 -10.29 4.63 19.52
C LEU A 324 -10.90 3.42 20.22
N MET A 325 -10.08 2.45 20.67
CA MET A 325 -10.54 1.33 21.48
C MET A 325 -11.18 1.80 22.77
N MET A 326 -10.51 2.67 23.54
CA MET A 326 -11.05 3.25 24.77
C MET A 326 -12.40 3.94 24.53
N ALA A 327 -12.54 4.66 23.41
CA ALA A 327 -13.77 5.34 23.06
C ALA A 327 -14.90 4.36 22.66
N LEU A 328 -14.59 3.33 21.86
CA LEU A 328 -15.59 2.35 21.44
C LEU A 328 -16.04 1.45 22.60
N ASP A 329 -15.13 1.06 23.47
CA ASP A 329 -15.40 0.29 24.67
C ASP A 329 -16.30 1.08 25.64
N GLY A 330 -16.01 2.36 25.87
CA GLY A 330 -16.90 3.22 26.68
C GLY A 330 -18.31 3.45 26.11
N ILE A 331 -18.52 3.23 24.80
CA ILE A 331 -19.83 3.41 24.14
C ILE A 331 -20.59 2.08 23.98
N PHE A 332 -19.87 0.99 23.72
CA PHE A 332 -20.44 -0.30 23.31
C PHE A 332 -20.09 -1.48 24.22
N GLY A 333 -19.17 -1.30 25.17
CA GLY A 333 -18.82 -2.25 26.23
C GLY A 333 -19.84 -2.31 27.35
#